data_AF-A0A8J3DA36-F1
#
_entry.id   AF-A0A8J3DA36-F1
#
_cell.length_a   1.000
_cell.length_b   1.000
_cell.length_c   1.000
_cell.angle_alpha   90.00
_cell.angle_beta   90.00
_cell.angle_gamma   90.00
#
_symmetry.space_group_name_H-M   'P 1'
#
loop_
_entity.id
_entity.type
_entity.pdbx_description
1 polymer ?
#
loop_
_entity_poly.entity_id
_entity_poly.type
_entity_poly.pdbx_seq_one_letter_code
_entity_poly.pdbx_strand_id
1 'polypeptide(L)'
;MKKLLKTITPLAITLVLGCSKDGTSPSPQNCVDNSQKVTDAVTVYATNPNKANCEAYKNTVRDFFKSCPTYFTGASKQAYEDFLAEPCPN
;
A
#
# COMPACT_ATOMS: atom_id res chain seq x y z
N MET A 1 -54.37 5.55 10.13
CA MET A 1 -54.68 4.83 8.87
C MET A 1 -53.45 4.86 7.98
N LYS A 2 -53.16 3.71 7.37
CA LYS A 2 -52.08 3.44 6.41
C LYS A 2 -52.02 4.46 5.28
N LYS A 3 -50.80 4.79 4.83
CA LYS A 3 -50.32 4.96 3.43
C LYS A 3 -48.88 5.47 3.49
N LEU A 4 -47.86 4.61 3.56
CA LEU A 4 -47.15 4.04 2.40
C LEU A 4 -46.89 5.09 1.30
N LEU A 5 -45.74 5.76 1.37
CA LEU A 5 -45.05 6.23 0.18
C LEU A 5 -43.62 5.69 0.22
N LYS A 6 -43.39 4.66 -0.60
CA LYS A 6 -42.09 4.05 -0.87
C LYS A 6 -41.26 5.05 -1.68
N THR A 7 -40.29 5.71 -1.06
CA THR A 7 -39.24 6.41 -1.82
C THR A 7 -38.15 5.39 -2.13
N ILE A 8 -38.16 4.93 -3.37
CA ILE A 8 -37.12 4.13 -3.98
C ILE A 8 -35.87 5.02 -4.00
N THR A 9 -34.93 4.77 -3.08
CA THR A 9 -33.59 5.36 -3.15
C THR A 9 -32.87 4.71 -4.31
N PRO A 10 -32.59 5.41 -5.42
CA PRO A 10 -31.70 4.87 -6.42
C PRO A 10 -30.32 4.73 -5.79
N LEU A 11 -29.77 3.53 -5.96
CA LEU A 11 -28.40 3.14 -5.68
C LEU A 11 -27.47 4.26 -6.17
N ALA A 12 -27.02 5.12 -5.24
CA ALA A 12 -25.91 6.01 -5.48
C ALA A 12 -24.68 5.12 -5.62
N ILE A 13 -24.42 4.66 -6.84
CA ILE A 13 -23.09 4.27 -7.25
C ILE A 13 -22.29 5.57 -7.20
N THR A 14 -21.85 5.93 -5.99
CA THR A 14 -20.74 6.84 -5.82
C THR A 14 -19.57 6.12 -6.45
N LEU A 15 -19.39 6.40 -7.74
CA LEU A 15 -18.13 6.24 -8.42
C LEU A 15 -17.15 7.10 -7.61
N VAL A 16 -16.53 6.47 -6.61
CA VAL A 16 -15.31 6.98 -5.99
C VAL A 16 -14.31 7.00 -7.13
N LEU A 17 -14.35 8.11 -7.88
CA LEU A 17 -13.17 8.70 -8.49
C LEU A 17 -12.27 9.05 -7.31
N GLY A 18 -11.67 8.00 -6.72
CA GLY A 18 -10.57 8.14 -5.80
C GLY A 18 -9.51 8.87 -6.60
N CYS A 19 -9.36 10.15 -6.30
CA CYS A 19 -8.24 10.95 -6.72
C CYS A 19 -6.98 10.16 -6.40
N SER A 20 -6.44 9.41 -7.37
CA SER A 20 -5.15 8.75 -7.26
C SER A 20 -4.09 9.84 -7.39
N LYS A 21 -4.01 10.66 -6.34
CA LYS A 21 -2.79 11.36 -5.92
C LYS A 21 -1.95 10.42 -5.04
N ASP A 22 -2.19 9.11 -5.16
CA ASP A 22 -1.53 8.06 -4.40
C ASP A 22 -0.25 7.66 -5.12
N GLY A 23 0.88 7.97 -4.48
CA GLY A 23 2.24 7.63 -4.96
C GLY A 23 2.50 6.12 -5.08
N THR A 24 1.47 5.27 -4.99
CA THR A 24 1.54 3.81 -5.14
C THR A 24 1.08 3.33 -6.52
N SER A 25 0.45 4.20 -7.32
CA SER A 25 0.01 3.86 -8.67
C SER A 25 1.21 3.43 -9.55
N PRO A 26 1.08 2.40 -10.39
CA PRO A 26 2.16 1.96 -11.28
C PRO A 26 2.61 3.09 -12.22
N SER A 27 3.83 3.59 -12.03
CA SER A 27 4.48 4.51 -12.96
C SER A 27 5.99 4.51 -12.74
N PRO A 28 6.81 4.84 -13.76
CA PRO A 28 8.26 4.93 -13.59
C PRO A 28 8.67 5.90 -12.47
N GLN A 29 7.99 7.06 -12.37
CA GLN A 29 8.28 8.06 -11.36
C GLN A 29 7.98 7.54 -9.95
N ASN A 30 6.78 7.00 -9.70
CA ASN A 30 6.42 6.45 -8.40
C ASN A 30 7.34 5.28 -8.01
N CYS A 31 7.76 4.49 -8.99
CA CYS A 31 8.70 3.40 -8.78
C CYS A 31 10.06 3.91 -8.24
N VAL A 32 10.61 4.96 -8.87
CA VAL A 32 11.84 5.61 -8.41
C VAL A 32 11.63 6.24 -7.03
N ASP A 33 10.57 7.02 -6.85
CA ASP A 33 10.31 7.73 -5.59
C ASP A 33 10.12 6.77 -4.41
N ASN A 34 9.41 5.66 -4.61
CA ASN A 34 9.21 4.68 -3.55
C ASN A 34 10.46 3.83 -3.29
N SER A 35 11.34 3.65 -4.29
CA SER A 35 12.63 2.98 -4.04
C SER A 35 13.50 3.78 -3.06
N GLN A 36 13.50 5.12 -3.19
CA GLN A 36 14.20 5.99 -2.24
C GLN A 36 13.57 5.91 -0.84
N LYS A 37 12.23 5.91 -0.75
CA LYS A 37 11.54 5.76 0.55
C LYS A 37 11.87 4.45 1.25
N VAL A 38 12.04 3.36 0.50
CA VAL A 38 12.49 2.06 1.03
C VAL A 38 13.88 2.20 1.64
N THR A 39 14.82 2.85 0.94
CA THR A 39 16.17 3.14 1.44
C THR A 39 16.14 3.98 2.72
N ASP A 40 15.35 5.04 2.75
CA ASP A 40 15.27 5.92 3.92
C ASP A 40 14.67 5.17 5.13
N ALA A 41 13.60 4.40 4.92
CA ALA A 41 12.92 3.68 5.98
C ALA A 41 13.76 2.52 6.55
N VAL A 42 14.52 1.81 5.70
CA VAL A 42 15.44 0.77 6.22
C VAL A 42 16.57 1.37 7.03
N THR A 43 17.10 2.54 6.65
CA THR A 43 18.11 3.25 7.45
C THR A 43 17.56 3.66 8.82
N VAL A 44 16.33 4.16 8.88
CA VAL A 44 15.65 4.49 10.15
C VAL A 44 15.47 3.25 11.01
N TYR A 45 14.98 2.15 10.45
CA TYR A 45 14.80 0.90 11.18
C TYR A 45 16.13 0.31 11.66
N ALA A 46 17.17 0.32 10.84
CA ALA A 46 18.49 -0.17 11.20
C ALA A 46 19.13 0.63 12.35
N THR A 47 18.87 1.95 12.40
CA THR A 47 19.40 2.83 13.46
C THR A 47 18.58 2.74 14.76
N ASN A 48 17.26 2.51 14.65
CA ASN A 48 16.35 2.43 15.78
C ASN A 48 15.35 1.29 15.55
N PRO A 49 15.73 0.04 15.84
CA PRO A 49 14.89 -1.12 15.59
C PRO A 49 13.78 -1.22 16.63
N ASN A 50 12.57 -0.84 16.23
CA ASN A 50 11.35 -1.00 17.01
C ASN A 50 10.17 -1.34 16.10
N LYS A 51 9.05 -1.73 16.70
CA LYS A 51 7.83 -2.12 15.98
C LYS A 51 7.37 -1.09 14.96
N ALA A 52 7.27 0.18 15.37
CA ALA A 52 6.77 1.25 14.51
C ALA A 52 7.66 1.48 13.28
N ASN A 53 8.98 1.48 13.48
CA ASN A 53 9.94 1.66 12.39
C ASN A 53 9.98 0.45 11.43
N CYS A 54 9.84 -0.77 11.96
CA CYS A 54 9.69 -1.96 11.15
C CYS A 54 8.41 -1.92 10.30
N GLU A 55 7.26 -1.59 10.90
CA GLU A 55 5.99 -1.49 10.18
C GLU A 55 6.04 -0.40 9.09
N ALA A 56 6.68 0.74 9.39
CA ALA A 56 6.91 1.81 8.42
C ALA A 56 7.77 1.32 7.24
N TYR A 57 8.88 0.64 7.50
CA TYR A 57 9.72 0.05 6.46
C TYR A 57 8.93 -0.95 5.60
N LYS A 58 8.21 -1.89 6.21
CA LYS A 58 7.40 -2.88 5.49
C LYS A 58 6.30 -2.23 4.63
N ASN A 59 5.71 -1.12 5.08
CA ASN A 59 4.76 -0.35 4.29
C ASN A 59 5.43 0.29 3.06
N THR A 60 6.63 0.87 3.19
CA THR A 60 7.37 1.42 2.03
C THR A 60 7.73 0.34 1.00
N VAL A 61 8.09 -0.86 1.45
CA VAL A 61 8.36 -2.00 0.56
C VAL A 61 7.10 -2.42 -0.20
N ARG A 62 5.94 -2.40 0.47
CA ARG A 62 4.65 -2.66 -0.17
C ARG A 62 4.31 -1.63 -1.24
N ASP A 63 4.53 -0.35 -0.95
CA ASP A 63 4.24 0.75 -1.87
C ASP A 63 5.17 0.73 -3.09
N PHE A 64 6.46 0.45 -2.85
CA PHE A 64 7.43 0.21 -3.92
C PHE A 64 6.99 -0.92 -4.84
N PHE A 65 6.62 -2.08 -4.29
CA PHE A 65 6.13 -3.21 -5.07
C PHE A 65 4.92 -2.84 -5.94
N LYS A 66 3.92 -2.15 -5.37
CA LYS A 66 2.73 -1.70 -6.10
C LYS A 66 3.07 -0.72 -7.23
N SER A 67 4.05 0.14 -7.03
CA SER A 67 4.48 1.12 -8.04
C SER A 67 5.38 0.54 -9.15
N CYS A 68 5.98 -0.64 -8.93
CA CYS A 68 6.95 -1.29 -9.82
C CYS A 68 6.54 -2.72 -10.26
N PRO A 69 5.32 -2.94 -10.78
CA PRO A 69 4.76 -4.29 -10.94
C PRO A 69 5.55 -5.20 -11.90
N THR A 70 6.32 -4.62 -12.83
CA THR A 70 7.11 -5.38 -13.82
C THR A 70 8.35 -6.07 -13.24
N TYR A 71 8.85 -5.63 -12.07
CA TYR A 71 10.09 -6.14 -11.49
C TYR A 71 9.89 -7.32 -10.55
N PHE A 72 8.64 -7.61 -10.16
CA PHE A 72 8.35 -8.56 -9.10
C PHE A 72 7.44 -9.71 -9.53
N THR A 73 7.89 -10.51 -10.49
CA THR A 73 7.19 -11.72 -10.94
C THR A 73 7.94 -12.99 -10.49
N GLY A 74 7.20 -14.07 -10.22
CA GLY A 74 7.81 -15.34 -9.81
C GLY A 74 8.43 -15.33 -8.40
N ALA A 75 9.67 -15.82 -8.27
CA ALA A 75 10.32 -16.08 -6.98
C ALA A 75 10.47 -14.83 -6.09
N SER A 76 10.63 -13.64 -6.67
CA SER A 76 10.71 -12.38 -5.92
C SER A 76 9.39 -12.00 -5.23
N LYS A 77 8.25 -12.49 -5.74
CA LYS A 77 6.96 -12.26 -5.11
C LYS A 77 6.82 -13.07 -3.82
N GLN A 78 7.23 -14.34 -3.83
CA GLN A 78 7.20 -15.17 -2.62
C GLN A 78 8.11 -14.60 -1.53
N ALA A 79 9.36 -14.27 -1.86
CA ALA A 79 10.29 -13.66 -0.90
C ALA A 79 9.76 -12.34 -0.32
N TYR A 80 9.06 -11.55 -1.14
CA TYR A 80 8.38 -10.33 -0.68
C TYR A 80 7.21 -10.63 0.26
N GLU A 81 6.36 -11.61 -0.08
CA GLU A 81 5.23 -12.01 0.77
C GLU A 81 5.72 -12.58 2.11
N ASP A 82 6.78 -13.40 2.09
CA ASP A 82 7.41 -13.94 3.28
C ASP A 82 7.98 -12.82 4.17
N PHE A 83 8.70 -11.87 3.56
CA PHE A 83 9.20 -10.68 4.26
C PHE A 83 8.04 -9.88 4.88
N LEU A 84 6.93 -9.69 4.15
CA LEU A 84 5.76 -8.99 4.67
C LEU A 84 5.02 -9.76 5.77
N ALA A 85 5.11 -11.08 5.81
CA ALA A 85 4.53 -11.93 6.84
C ALA A 85 5.38 -11.99 8.12
N GLU A 86 6.69 -11.74 8.03
CA GLU A 86 7.58 -11.80 9.19
C GLU A 86 7.18 -10.79 10.29
N PRO A 87 6.97 -11.20 11.55
CA PRO A 87 6.54 -10.28 12.59
C PRO A 87 7.63 -9.23 12.87
N CYS A 88 7.20 -7.98 13.06
CA CYS A 88 8.10 -6.93 13.56
C CYS A 88 8.50 -7.19 15.02
N PRO A 89 9.66 -6.69 15.46
CA PRO A 89 10.06 -6.80 16.87
C PRO A 89 9.03 -6.15 17.78
N ASN A 90 8.84 -6.71 18.98
CA ASN A 90 7.93 -6.21 20.00
C ASN A 90 8.45 -4.94 20.67
#